data_AF-A0A2I0DSP2-F1
#
_entry.id   AF-A0A2I0DSP2-F1
#
_cell.length_a   1.000
_cell.length_b   1.000
_cell.length_c   1.000
_cell.angle_alpha   90.00
_cell.angle_beta   90.00
_cell.angle_gamma   90.00
#
_symmetry.space_group_name_H-M   'P 1'
#
loop_
_entity.id
_entity.type
_entity.pdbx_description
1 polymer ?
#
loop_
_entity_poly.entity_id
_entity_poly.type
_entity_poly.pdbx_seq_one_letter_code
_entity_poly.pdbx_strand_id
1 'polypeptide(L)'
;MSNKSKSMKQITEMTPESRYDYLVEQVTEHKTLWSLQDADGCVMLTTDDEDCIPMWPTEEAAALWAVDDWQDCQTLAIPLDEWLERWVPGMQDDDLFVAVFPVQEDLGVVIQPFELEERLAPKKSH
;
A
#
# COMPACT_ATOMS: atom_id res chain seq x y z
N MET A 1 29.78 -1.35 0.80
CA MET A 1 28.64 -1.20 -0.13
C MET A 1 27.84 -0.02 0.39
N SER A 2 27.82 1.09 -0.32
CA SER A 2 27.16 2.31 0.16
C SER A 2 25.65 2.11 0.09
N ASN A 3 25.03 1.66 1.19
CA ASN A 3 23.58 1.76 1.39
C ASN A 3 23.23 3.24 1.43
N LYS A 4 22.92 3.82 0.27
CA LYS A 4 22.20 5.09 0.23
C LYS A 4 20.75 4.74 0.49
N SER A 5 20.25 4.98 1.71
CA SER A 5 18.81 5.13 1.90
C SER A 5 18.34 6.19 0.90
N LYS A 6 17.47 5.78 -0.03
CA LYS A 6 16.81 6.73 -0.94
C LYS A 6 15.91 7.61 -0.07
N SER A 7 15.87 8.90 -0.34
CA SER A 7 14.91 9.77 0.35
C SER A 7 13.49 9.49 -0.15
N MET A 8 12.49 9.81 0.66
CA MET A 8 11.09 9.59 0.28
C MET A 8 10.74 10.27 -1.05
N LYS A 9 11.26 11.48 -1.29
CA LYS A 9 11.12 12.20 -2.57
C LYS A 9 11.63 11.38 -3.76
N GLN A 10 12.80 10.74 -3.64
CA GLN A 10 13.34 9.94 -4.72
C GLN A 10 12.51 8.69 -4.98
N ILE A 11 11.86 8.16 -3.95
CA ILE A 11 11.02 6.97 -4.03
C ILE A 11 9.67 7.31 -4.68
N THR A 12 9.08 8.45 -4.35
CA THR A 12 7.83 8.91 -4.97
C THR A 12 8.00 9.28 -6.45
N GLU A 13 9.21 9.65 -6.87
CA GLU A 13 9.57 9.92 -8.27
C GLU A 13 9.90 8.64 -9.08
N MET A 14 9.90 7.46 -8.45
CA MET A 14 10.12 6.18 -9.13
C MET A 14 8.88 5.74 -9.93
N THR A 15 9.11 4.87 -10.93
CA THR A 15 7.99 4.28 -11.70
C THR A 15 7.05 3.48 -10.78
N PRO A 16 5.77 3.34 -11.12
CA PRO A 16 4.82 2.53 -10.37
C PRO A 16 5.34 1.13 -10.02
N GLU A 17 5.99 0.43 -10.97
CA GLU A 17 6.54 -0.91 -10.75
C GLU A 17 7.70 -0.90 -9.75
N SER A 18 8.53 0.13 -9.81
CA SER A 18 9.65 0.28 -8.89
C SER A 18 9.18 0.65 -7.46
N ARG A 19 8.09 1.42 -7.34
CA ARG A 19 7.40 1.68 -6.07
C ARG A 19 6.77 0.41 -5.51
N TYR A 20 6.21 -0.43 -6.38
CA TYR A 20 5.68 -1.74 -5.99
C TYR A 20 6.79 -2.64 -5.44
N ASP A 21 7.90 -2.82 -6.15
CA ASP A 21 9.04 -3.59 -5.64
C ASP A 21 9.52 -3.07 -4.28
N TYR A 22 9.61 -1.75 -4.13
CA TYR A 22 9.94 -1.13 -2.85
C TYR A 22 8.92 -1.44 -1.75
N LEU A 23 7.62 -1.40 -2.06
CA LEU A 23 6.58 -1.78 -1.11
C LEU A 23 6.74 -3.22 -0.65
N VAL A 24 6.96 -4.16 -1.56
CA VAL A 24 7.16 -5.57 -1.22
C VAL A 24 8.39 -5.74 -0.33
N GLU A 25 9.50 -5.06 -0.64
CA GLU A 25 10.72 -5.10 0.17
C GLU A 25 10.46 -4.60 1.60
N GLN A 26 9.85 -3.41 1.76
CA GLN A 26 9.60 -2.80 3.06
C GLN A 26 8.61 -3.61 3.90
N VAL A 27 7.50 -4.06 3.31
CA VAL A 27 6.50 -4.86 4.02
C VAL A 27 7.08 -6.23 4.39
N THR A 28 7.94 -6.81 3.55
CA THR A 28 8.62 -8.07 3.89
C THR A 28 9.56 -7.91 5.09
N GLU A 29 10.27 -6.78 5.17
CA GLU A 29 11.20 -6.47 6.26
C GLU A 29 10.47 -6.10 7.57
N HIS A 30 9.48 -5.21 7.50
CA HIS A 30 8.80 -4.63 8.66
C HIS A 30 7.51 -5.35 9.04
N LYS A 31 7.03 -6.29 8.21
CA LYS A 31 5.82 -7.09 8.43
C LYS A 31 4.57 -6.24 8.69
N THR A 32 4.52 -5.06 8.09
CA THR A 32 3.45 -4.08 8.29
C THR A 32 3.21 -3.34 6.97
N LEU A 33 1.95 -3.22 6.58
CA LEU A 33 1.47 -2.31 5.53
C LEU A 33 0.82 -1.10 6.19
N TRP A 34 0.72 -0.01 5.44
CA TRP A 34 0.08 1.22 5.91
C TRP A 34 -1.05 1.63 4.99
N SER A 35 -2.16 2.07 5.54
CA SER A 35 -3.24 2.73 4.81
C SER A 35 -3.64 4.02 5.53
N LEU A 36 -4.66 4.71 5.02
CA LEU A 36 -5.27 5.85 5.68
C LEU A 36 -6.70 5.50 6.08
N GLN A 37 -7.12 5.98 7.24
CA GLN A 37 -8.48 5.84 7.72
C GLN A 37 -8.99 7.11 8.37
N ASP A 38 -10.30 7.29 8.42
CA ASP A 38 -10.99 8.31 9.18
C ASP A 38 -12.02 7.68 10.15
N ALA A 39 -13.01 8.46 10.59
CA ALA A 39 -14.05 8.00 11.49
C ALA A 39 -15.05 7.02 10.84
N ASP A 40 -15.16 7.04 9.51
CA ASP A 40 -16.13 6.29 8.72
C ASP A 40 -15.50 5.03 8.09
N GLY A 41 -14.18 4.98 7.92
CA GLY A 41 -13.47 3.77 7.50
C GLY A 41 -12.12 4.03 6.85
N CYS A 42 -11.67 3.08 6.04
CA CYS A 42 -10.45 3.25 5.26
C CYS A 42 -10.70 4.13 4.04
N VAL A 43 -9.70 4.91 3.66
CA VAL A 43 -9.73 5.72 2.43
C VAL A 43 -9.89 4.79 1.23
N MET A 44 -10.80 5.16 0.33
CA MET A 44 -11.01 4.49 -0.94
C MET A 44 -10.76 5.47 -2.08
N LEU A 45 -10.03 5.00 -3.09
CA LEU A 45 -9.79 5.71 -4.34
C LEU A 45 -10.68 5.07 -5.41
N THR A 46 -11.65 5.83 -5.88
CA THR A 46 -12.53 5.41 -6.97
C THR A 46 -11.94 5.87 -8.30
N THR A 47 -11.74 4.92 -9.21
CA THR A 47 -11.44 5.18 -10.62
C THR A 47 -12.72 5.00 -11.45
N ASP A 48 -12.67 5.26 -12.76
CA ASP A 48 -13.84 5.08 -13.63
C ASP A 48 -14.35 3.63 -13.68
N ASP A 49 -13.49 2.65 -13.37
CA ASP A 49 -13.77 1.22 -13.52
C ASP A 49 -13.67 0.42 -12.21
N GLU A 50 -12.87 0.87 -11.24
CA GLU A 50 -12.49 0.07 -10.06
C GLU A 50 -12.40 0.92 -8.78
N ASP A 51 -12.92 0.39 -7.67
CA ASP A 51 -12.70 0.92 -6.31
C ASP A 51 -11.46 0.26 -5.70
N CYS A 52 -10.52 1.08 -5.22
CA CYS A 52 -9.27 0.57 -4.66
C CYS A 52 -8.91 1.20 -3.32
N ILE A 53 -8.29 0.40 -2.45
CA ILE A 53 -7.72 0.87 -1.18
C ILE A 53 -6.24 1.17 -1.39
N PRO A 54 -5.76 2.36 -1.02
CA PRO A 54 -4.36 2.70 -1.15
C PRO A 54 -3.53 2.08 -0.03
N MET A 55 -2.40 1.47 -0.41
CA MET A 55 -1.49 0.78 0.52
C MET A 55 -0.07 1.30 0.35
N TRP A 56 0.58 1.66 1.46
CA TRP A 56 1.92 2.25 1.51
C TRP A 56 2.93 1.36 2.22
N PRO A 57 4.23 1.47 1.86
CA PRO A 57 5.31 0.72 2.48
C PRO A 57 5.61 1.13 3.93
N THR A 58 5.35 2.39 4.26
CA THR A 58 5.77 3.01 5.52
C THR A 58 4.74 4.03 5.99
N GLU A 59 4.72 4.29 7.30
CA GLU A 59 3.89 5.33 7.91
C GLU A 59 4.17 6.71 7.30
N GLU A 60 5.45 7.03 7.11
CA GLU A 60 5.87 8.31 6.52
C GLU A 60 5.27 8.52 5.12
N ALA A 61 5.24 7.47 4.29
CA ALA A 61 4.68 7.54 2.95
C ALA A 61 3.16 7.78 2.97
N ALA A 62 2.43 7.09 3.86
CA ALA A 62 0.99 7.29 4.05
C ALA A 62 0.69 8.69 4.61
N ALA A 63 1.46 9.16 5.60
CA ALA A 63 1.29 10.47 6.21
C ALA A 63 1.53 11.63 5.24
N LEU A 64 2.44 11.47 4.26
CA LEU A 64 2.64 12.46 3.20
C LEU A 64 1.45 12.58 2.25
N TRP A 65 0.61 11.54 2.19
CA TRP A 65 -0.59 11.52 1.37
C TRP A 65 -1.82 12.08 2.12
N ALA A 66 -1.80 12.03 3.46
CA ALA A 66 -2.79 12.64 4.34
C ALA A 66 -2.68 14.18 4.37
N VAL A 67 -2.85 14.81 3.21
CA VAL A 67 -2.85 16.26 3.00
C VAL A 67 -4.13 16.69 2.27
N ASP A 68 -4.40 17.99 2.25
CA ASP A 68 -5.58 18.58 1.61
C ASP A 68 -6.89 17.92 2.08
N ASP A 69 -7.58 17.21 1.19
CA ASP A 69 -8.86 16.55 1.47
C ASP A 69 -8.74 15.37 2.45
N TRP A 70 -7.51 14.88 2.69
CA TRP A 70 -7.21 13.76 3.57
C TRP A 70 -6.45 14.17 4.83
N GLN A 71 -6.38 15.47 5.14
CA GLN A 71 -5.63 16.02 6.29
C GLN A 71 -6.11 15.50 7.66
N ASP A 72 -7.38 15.10 7.74
CA ASP A 72 -7.99 14.57 8.97
C ASP A 72 -7.84 13.04 9.07
N CYS A 73 -7.33 12.38 8.03
CA CYS A 73 -7.06 10.95 8.03
C CYS A 73 -5.86 10.61 8.90
N GLN A 74 -5.91 9.43 9.50
CA GLN A 74 -4.84 8.86 10.30
C GLN A 74 -4.21 7.68 9.58
N THR A 75 -2.91 7.51 9.79
CA THR A 75 -2.18 6.33 9.33
C THR A 75 -2.68 5.09 10.06
N LEU A 76 -3.08 4.08 9.29
CA LEU A 76 -3.49 2.78 9.78
C LEU A 76 -2.35 1.78 9.55
N ALA A 77 -1.78 1.27 10.63
CA ALA A 77 -0.85 0.16 10.57
C ALA A 77 -1.62 -1.16 10.44
N ILE A 78 -1.32 -1.93 9.38
CA ILE A 78 -1.93 -3.22 9.07
C ILE A 78 -0.83 -4.27 9.17
N PRO A 79 -0.80 -5.08 10.23
CA PRO A 79 0.15 -6.19 10.34
C PRO A 79 0.04 -7.14 9.14
N LEU A 80 1.17 -7.67 8.66
CA LEU A 80 1.19 -8.54 7.47
C LEU A 80 0.35 -9.81 7.66
N ASP A 81 0.33 -10.38 8.86
CA ASP A 81 -0.56 -11.50 9.20
C ASP A 81 -2.04 -11.10 9.09
N GLU A 82 -2.42 -9.94 9.61
CA GLU A 82 -3.78 -9.42 9.46
C GLU A 82 -4.14 -9.15 7.99
N TRP A 83 -3.19 -8.63 7.21
CA TRP A 83 -3.37 -8.43 5.78
C TRP A 83 -3.73 -9.74 5.08
N LEU A 84 -2.94 -10.78 5.30
CA LEU A 84 -3.11 -12.09 4.67
C LEU A 84 -4.38 -12.80 5.15
N GLU A 85 -4.69 -12.74 6.45
CA GLU A 85 -5.80 -13.52 7.02
C GLU A 85 -7.17 -12.83 6.91
N ARG A 86 -7.21 -11.50 6.80
CA ARG A 86 -8.46 -10.72 6.89
C ARG A 86 -8.65 -9.74 5.76
N TRP A 87 -7.63 -8.96 5.41
CA TRP A 87 -7.79 -7.92 4.38
C TRP A 87 -7.92 -8.51 3.00
N VAL A 88 -7.01 -9.39 2.60
CA VAL A 88 -7.04 -10.04 1.29
C VAL A 88 -8.40 -10.71 1.03
N PRO A 89 -8.89 -11.64 1.88
CA PRO A 89 -10.19 -12.26 1.64
C PRO A 89 -11.36 -11.26 1.69
N GLY A 90 -11.35 -10.29 2.61
CA GLY A 90 -12.41 -9.29 2.71
C GLY A 90 -12.49 -8.40 1.46
N MET A 91 -11.34 -7.91 0.99
CA MET A 91 -11.26 -7.10 -0.23
C MET A 91 -11.70 -7.90 -1.47
N GLN A 92 -11.38 -9.19 -1.55
CA GLN A 92 -11.86 -10.05 -2.64
C GLN A 92 -13.37 -10.24 -2.62
N ASP A 93 -13.96 -10.45 -1.44
CA ASP A 93 -15.41 -10.60 -1.28
C ASP A 93 -16.15 -9.30 -1.64
N ASP A 94 -15.54 -8.15 -1.38
CA ASP A 94 -16.07 -6.81 -1.67
C ASP A 94 -15.71 -6.28 -3.08
N ASP A 95 -15.02 -7.07 -3.91
CA ASP A 95 -14.54 -6.70 -5.26
C ASP A 95 -13.65 -5.43 -5.28
N LEU A 96 -12.86 -5.26 -4.23
CA LEU A 96 -11.95 -4.12 -4.02
C LEU A 96 -10.53 -4.44 -4.50
N PHE A 97 -9.91 -3.42 -5.09
CA PHE A 97 -8.55 -3.47 -5.60
C PHE A 97 -7.55 -2.81 -4.65
N VAL A 98 -6.26 -3.01 -4.90
CA VAL A 98 -5.17 -2.39 -4.15
C VAL A 98 -4.44 -1.40 -5.04
N ALA A 99 -4.45 -0.12 -4.64
CA ALA A 99 -3.55 0.88 -5.20
C ALA A 99 -2.20 0.77 -4.48
N VAL A 100 -1.19 0.23 -5.17
CA VAL A 100 0.12 -0.04 -4.58
C VAL A 100 0.96 1.24 -4.58
N PHE A 101 1.18 1.73 -3.37
CA PHE A 101 1.96 2.92 -3.04
C PHE A 101 1.63 4.10 -3.95
N PRO A 102 0.39 4.60 -3.97
CA PRO A 102 0.03 5.78 -4.76
C PRO A 102 0.78 7.03 -4.27
N VAL A 103 0.99 7.95 -5.20
CA VAL A 103 1.50 9.31 -4.96
C VAL A 103 0.44 10.31 -5.43
N GLN A 104 0.56 11.58 -5.07
CA GLN A 104 -0.50 12.59 -5.31
C GLN A 104 -0.96 12.68 -6.78
N GLU A 105 -0.05 12.44 -7.73
CA GLU A 105 -0.33 12.56 -9.17
C GLU A 105 -0.54 11.21 -9.88
N ASP A 106 -0.35 10.08 -9.18
CA ASP A 106 -0.30 8.75 -9.80
C ASP A 106 -0.73 7.64 -8.82
N LEU A 107 -1.78 6.90 -9.18
CA LEU A 107 -2.38 5.82 -8.38
C LEU A 107 -1.46 4.61 -8.16
N GLY A 108 -0.32 4.57 -8.84
CA GLY A 108 0.61 3.47 -8.81
C GLY A 108 0.10 2.28 -9.62
N VAL A 109 0.48 1.09 -9.16
CA VAL A 109 0.01 -0.15 -9.76
C VAL A 109 -1.30 -0.52 -9.06
N VAL A 110 -2.39 -0.64 -9.81
CA VAL A 110 -3.67 -1.14 -9.31
C VAL A 110 -3.75 -2.63 -9.65
N ILE A 111 -3.90 -3.47 -8.63
CA ILE A 111 -3.92 -4.93 -8.73
C ILE A 111 -4.94 -5.53 -7.77
N GLN A 112 -5.27 -6.80 -7.97
CA GLN A 112 -6.10 -7.51 -7.01
C GLN A 112 -5.30 -7.82 -5.72
N PRO A 113 -5.97 -7.87 -4.56
CA PRO A 113 -5.31 -8.09 -3.27
C PRO A 113 -4.54 -9.42 -3.22
N PHE A 114 -5.00 -10.47 -3.92
CA PHE A 114 -4.30 -11.75 -3.98
C PHE A 114 -2.95 -11.65 -4.72
N GLU A 115 -2.83 -10.75 -5.71
CA GLU A 115 -1.56 -10.57 -6.45
C GLU A 115 -0.49 -9.96 -5.55
N LEU A 116 -0.89 -9.05 -4.64
CA LEU A 116 -0.01 -8.51 -3.62
C LEU A 116 0.33 -9.58 -2.55
N GLU A 117 -0.66 -10.38 -2.14
CA GLU A 117 -0.43 -11.52 -1.25
C GLU A 117 0.64 -12.47 -1.81
N GLU A 118 0.56 -12.88 -3.08
CA GLU A 118 1.53 -13.82 -3.67
C GLU A 118 2.98 -13.31 -3.59
N ARG A 119 3.15 -11.99 -3.60
CA ARG A 119 4.46 -11.31 -3.54
C ARG A 119 4.97 -11.18 -2.11
N LEU A 120 4.07 -11.03 -1.13
CA LEU A 120 4.38 -10.88 0.29
C LEU A 120 4.42 -12.20 1.05
N ALA A 121 3.72 -13.22 0.56
CA ALA A 121 3.66 -14.53 1.15
C ALA A 121 5.08 -15.10 1.25
N PRO A 122 5.44 -15.74 2.36
CA PRO A 122 6.74 -16.35 2.50
C PRO A 122 6.92 -17.36 1.36
N LYS A 123 7.91 -17.12 0.49
CA LYS A 123 8.30 -18.08 -0.56
C LYS A 123 8.48 -19.43 0.13
N LYS A 124 7.56 -20.36 -0.11
CA LYS A 124 7.74 -21.75 0.30
C LYS A 124 8.96 -22.24 -0.48
N SER A 125 10.12 -22.19 0.16
CA SER A 125 11.33 -22.81 -0.37
C SER A 125 11.02 -24.31 -0.40
N HIS A 126 10.80 -24.82 -1.61
CA HIS A 126 10.48 -26.20 -1.86
C HIS A 126 11.75 -27.04 -2.04
#